data_AF-U3QCK3-F1
#
_entry.id   AF-U3QCK3-F1
#
_cell.length_a   1.000
_cell.length_b   1.000
_cell.length_c   1.000
_cell.angle_alpha   90.00
_cell.angle_beta   90.00
_cell.angle_gamma   90.00
#
_symmetry.space_group_name_H-M   'P 1'
#
loop_
_entity.id
_entity.type
_entity.pdbx_description
1 polymer ?
#
loop_
_entity_poly.entity_id
_entity_poly.type
_entity_poly.pdbx_seq_one_letter_code
_entity_poly.pdbx_strand_id
1 'polypeptide(L)'
;MIFENQIYKIKHHFNIIFFDFLIIKNIMYWTLELASHLEDAPWPATKEELIDFAIRTGAPLEVVENLQQLENGEGEVFESIEDIWADYPRDDEDFYWNRDEYEL
;
A
#
# COMPACT_ATOMS: atom_id res chain seq x y z
N MET A 1 -44.77 -15.26 0.59
CA MET A 1 -44.47 -13.87 0.20
C MET A 1 -43.75 -13.05 1.28
N ILE A 2 -44.20 -13.02 2.55
CA ILE A 2 -43.54 -12.21 3.61
C ILE A 2 -42.14 -12.74 3.99
N PHE A 3 -41.96 -14.07 4.05
CA PHE A 3 -40.69 -14.69 4.41
C PHE A 3 -39.56 -14.45 3.39
N GLU A 4 -39.88 -14.45 2.09
CA GLU A 4 -38.90 -14.22 1.04
C GLU A 4 -38.34 -12.79 1.09
N ASN A 5 -39.21 -11.79 1.33
CA ASN A 5 -38.78 -10.39 1.47
C ASN A 5 -37.82 -10.16 2.64
N GLN A 6 -37.97 -10.88 3.75
CA GLN A 6 -37.04 -10.78 4.88
C GLN A 6 -35.67 -11.38 4.53
N ILE A 7 -35.64 -12.49 3.78
CA ILE A 7 -34.40 -13.10 3.31
C ILE A 7 -33.66 -12.18 2.32
N TYR A 8 -34.37 -11.55 1.37
CA TYR A 8 -33.74 -10.59 0.46
C TYR A 8 -33.12 -9.40 1.20
N LYS A 9 -33.79 -8.88 2.22
CA LYS A 9 -33.30 -7.75 3.01
C LYS A 9 -32.06 -8.11 3.83
N ILE A 10 -32.02 -9.31 4.40
CA ILE A 10 -30.85 -9.82 5.13
C ILE A 10 -29.68 -10.08 4.17
N LYS A 11 -29.93 -10.71 3.02
CA LYS A 11 -28.88 -10.95 2.00
C LYS A 11 -28.31 -9.64 1.45
N HIS A 12 -29.17 -8.66 1.18
CA HIS A 12 -28.73 -7.35 0.70
C HIS A 12 -27.92 -6.60 1.76
N HIS A 13 -28.36 -6.61 3.03
CA HIS A 13 -27.62 -5.97 4.11
C HIS A 13 -26.30 -6.68 4.41
N PHE A 14 -26.29 -8.02 4.38
CA PHE A 14 -25.06 -8.81 4.52
C PHE A 14 -24.10 -8.58 3.36
N ASN A 15 -24.60 -8.55 2.11
CA ASN A 15 -23.77 -8.24 0.95
C ASN A 15 -23.22 -6.82 1.01
N ILE A 16 -23.99 -5.83 1.46
CA ILE A 16 -23.48 -4.46 1.66
C ILE A 16 -22.40 -4.45 2.73
N ILE A 17 -22.66 -5.00 3.93
CA ILE A 17 -21.66 -5.00 5.02
C ILE A 17 -20.41 -5.79 4.61
N PHE A 18 -20.57 -6.92 3.93
CA PHE A 18 -19.47 -7.74 3.45
C PHE A 18 -18.68 -7.04 2.35
N PHE A 19 -19.37 -6.39 1.40
CA PHE A 19 -18.74 -5.64 0.32
C PHE A 19 -18.07 -4.38 0.86
N ASP A 20 -18.68 -3.66 1.80
CA ASP A 20 -18.08 -2.52 2.49
C ASP A 20 -16.86 -2.96 3.30
N PHE A 21 -16.93 -4.10 4.00
CA PHE A 21 -15.78 -4.69 4.70
C PHE A 21 -14.66 -5.09 3.73
N LEU A 22 -15.02 -5.65 2.56
CA LEU A 22 -14.09 -6.04 1.51
C LEU A 22 -13.47 -4.81 0.79
N ILE A 23 -14.25 -3.75 0.59
CA ILE A 23 -13.82 -2.47 0.00
C ILE A 23 -12.90 -1.73 0.97
N ILE A 24 -13.24 -1.64 2.26
CA ILE A 24 -12.41 -0.97 3.28
C ILE A 24 -11.08 -1.70 3.48
N LYS A 25 -11.05 -3.03 3.31
CA LYS A 25 -9.83 -3.84 3.42
C LYS A 25 -8.80 -3.60 2.31
N ASN A 26 -9.17 -2.99 1.18
CA ASN A 26 -8.33 -2.99 -0.02
C ASN A 26 -7.72 -1.64 -0.40
N ILE A 27 -7.85 -0.63 0.46
CA ILE A 27 -7.30 0.69 0.14
C ILE A 27 -5.92 0.79 0.81
N MET A 28 -4.94 0.12 0.21
CA MET A 28 -3.53 0.42 0.46
C MET A 28 -3.26 1.83 -0.05
N TYR A 29 -3.18 2.81 0.84
CA TYR A 29 -2.98 4.20 0.47
C TYR A 29 -1.49 4.48 0.35
N TRP A 30 -0.93 4.34 -0.85
CA TRP A 30 0.44 4.75 -1.13
C TRP A 30 0.48 6.14 -1.78
N THR A 31 1.46 6.94 -1.37
CA THR A 31 1.80 8.22 -2.00
C THR A 31 3.29 8.21 -2.32
N LEU A 32 3.72 9.11 -3.22
CA LEU A 32 5.14 9.30 -3.53
C LEU A 32 5.99 9.62 -2.29
N GLU A 33 5.44 10.40 -1.35
CA GLU A 33 6.10 10.70 -0.08
C GLU A 33 6.32 9.43 0.75
N LEU A 34 5.29 8.58 0.89
CA LEU A 34 5.40 7.30 1.60
C LEU A 34 6.39 6.34 0.92
N ALA A 35 6.38 6.30 -0.42
CA ALA A 35 7.30 5.49 -1.20
C ALA A 35 8.76 5.96 -1.07
N SER A 36 9.00 7.28 -1.05
CA SER A 36 10.35 7.85 -0.87
C SER A 36 11.02 7.40 0.42
N HIS A 37 10.24 7.11 1.47
CA HIS A 37 10.78 6.56 2.72
C HIS A 37 11.30 5.13 2.58
N LEU A 38 10.90 4.38 1.54
CA LEU A 38 11.36 3.03 1.25
C LEU A 38 12.41 2.98 0.15
N GLU A 39 12.69 4.07 -0.57
CA GLU A 39 13.75 4.09 -1.60
C GLU A 39 15.13 3.79 -1.03
N ASP A 40 15.43 4.32 0.16
CA ASP A 40 16.68 4.08 0.89
C ASP A 40 16.69 2.75 1.68
N ALA A 41 15.65 1.93 1.54
CA ALA A 41 15.58 0.64 2.22
C ALA A 41 16.65 -0.34 1.70
N PRO A 42 17.04 -1.35 2.50
CA PRO A 42 18.12 -2.26 2.14
C PRO A 42 17.65 -3.33 1.14
N TRP A 43 17.23 -2.92 -0.06
CA TRP A 43 16.80 -3.83 -1.12
C TRP A 43 17.96 -4.74 -1.61
N PRO A 44 17.66 -5.98 -2.02
CA PRO A 44 16.38 -6.68 -1.93
C PRO A 44 16.05 -7.08 -0.48
N ALA A 45 14.80 -6.92 -0.05
CA ALA A 45 14.39 -7.07 1.35
C ALA A 45 13.04 -7.81 1.50
N THR A 46 12.84 -8.52 2.60
CA THR A 46 11.52 -9.10 2.93
C THR A 46 10.57 -8.06 3.52
N LYS A 47 9.27 -8.37 3.54
CA LYS A 47 8.24 -7.56 4.20
C LYS A 47 8.63 -7.16 5.63
N GLU A 48 9.14 -8.13 6.41
CA GLU A 48 9.52 -7.93 7.80
C GLU A 48 10.72 -6.99 7.92
N GLU A 49 11.73 -7.14 7.05
CA GLU A 49 12.90 -6.27 7.02
C GLU A 49 12.54 -4.82 6.65
N LEU A 50 11.60 -4.63 5.72
CA LEU A 50 11.09 -3.31 5.35
C LEU A 50 10.28 -2.66 6.47
N ILE A 51 9.48 -3.43 7.21
CA ILE A 51 8.75 -2.96 8.40
C ILE A 51 9.74 -2.51 9.48
N ASP A 52 10.75 -3.32 9.77
CA ASP A 52 11.78 -3.00 10.76
C ASP A 52 12.60 -1.77 10.34
N PHE A 53 12.91 -1.65 9.05
CA PHE A 53 13.55 -0.47 8.48
C PHE A 53 12.69 0.78 8.69
N ALA A 54 11.42 0.75 8.30
CA ALA A 54 10.47 1.87 8.45
C ALA A 54 10.34 2.32 9.92
N ILE A 55 10.24 1.38 10.86
CA ILE A 55 10.19 1.69 12.30
C ILE A 55 11.50 2.32 12.79
N ARG A 56 12.65 1.81 12.34
CA ARG A 56 13.97 2.28 12.78
C ARG A 56 14.34 3.64 12.19
N THR A 57 13.95 3.92 10.95
CA THR A 57 14.16 5.22 10.31
C THR A 57 13.15 6.27 10.74
N GLY A 58 12.08 5.87 11.42
CA GLY A 58 11.01 6.76 11.85
C GLY A 58 10.11 7.19 10.69
N ALA A 59 9.90 6.30 9.72
CA ALA A 59 8.94 6.50 8.65
C ALA A 59 7.51 6.65 9.22
N PRO A 60 6.60 7.32 8.49
CA PRO A 60 5.20 7.45 8.88
C PRO A 60 4.55 6.09 9.16
N LEU A 61 3.61 6.07 10.12
CA LEU A 61 2.92 4.84 10.54
C LEU A 61 2.18 4.20 9.36
N GLU A 62 1.69 5.01 8.45
CA GLU A 62 1.01 4.63 7.21
C GLU A 62 1.88 3.71 6.34
N VAL A 63 3.20 3.94 6.26
CA VAL A 63 4.13 3.05 5.54
C VAL A 63 4.12 1.65 6.19
N VAL A 64 4.22 1.61 7.52
CA VAL A 64 4.25 0.36 8.28
C VAL A 64 2.92 -0.38 8.15
N GLU A 65 1.79 0.33 8.27
CA GLU A 65 0.45 -0.25 8.13
C GLU A 65 0.20 -0.79 6.72
N ASN A 66 0.66 -0.09 5.67
CA ASN A 66 0.58 -0.57 4.30
C ASN A 66 1.43 -1.83 4.09
N LEU A 67 2.68 -1.84 4.58
CA LEU A 67 3.55 -3.01 4.50
C LEU A 67 2.99 -4.22 5.25
N GLN A 68 2.39 -4.01 6.44
CA GLN A 68 1.76 -5.08 7.21
C GLN A 68 0.50 -5.66 6.53
N GLN A 69 -0.19 -4.85 5.73
CA GLN A 69 -1.38 -5.26 4.98
C GLN A 69 -1.06 -6.05 3.71
N LEU A 70 0.21 -6.11 3.29
CA LEU A 70 0.63 -6.96 2.17
C LEU A 70 0.29 -8.42 2.46
N GLU A 71 -0.58 -9.00 1.63
CA GLU A 71 -0.96 -10.41 1.66
C GLU A 71 0.16 -11.36 1.21
N ASN A 72 1.29 -10.82 0.75
CA ASN A 72 2.46 -11.57 0.31
C ASN A 72 2.95 -12.55 1.40
N GLY A 73 3.16 -13.80 0.97
CA GLY A 73 3.53 -14.92 1.84
C GLY A 73 4.87 -14.70 2.52
N GLU A 74 5.01 -15.20 3.75
CA GLU A 74 6.26 -15.15 4.51
C GLU A 74 7.43 -15.69 3.66
N GLY A 75 8.43 -14.83 3.40
CA GLY A 75 9.62 -15.18 2.62
C GLY A 75 9.64 -14.71 1.16
N GLU A 76 8.65 -13.95 0.71
CA GLU A 76 8.76 -13.21 -0.55
C GLU A 76 9.69 -12.00 -0.38
N VAL A 77 10.67 -11.90 -1.27
CA VAL A 77 11.67 -10.82 -1.28
C VAL A 77 11.25 -9.83 -2.36
N PHE A 78 11.21 -8.55 -1.97
CA PHE A 78 10.95 -7.46 -2.89
C PHE A 78 12.28 -6.88 -3.36
N GLU A 79 12.40 -6.58 -4.66
CA GLU A 79 13.59 -5.99 -5.26
C GLU A 79 13.51 -4.46 -5.23
N SER A 80 12.31 -3.89 -5.24
CA SER A 80 12.08 -2.44 -5.15
C SER A 80 10.65 -2.08 -4.70
N ILE A 81 10.41 -0.78 -4.50
CA ILE A 81 9.07 -0.25 -4.19
C ILE A 81 8.03 -0.56 -5.28
N GLU A 82 8.46 -0.78 -6.53
CA GLU A 82 7.57 -1.15 -7.64
C GLU A 82 6.94 -2.54 -7.43
N ASP A 83 7.62 -3.44 -6.71
CA ASP A 83 7.08 -4.77 -6.41
C ASP A 83 6.00 -4.72 -5.31
N ILE A 84 6.01 -3.66 -4.51
CA ILE A 84 5.06 -3.41 -3.41
C ILE A 84 3.89 -2.56 -3.89
N TRP A 85 4.18 -1.54 -4.71
CA TRP A 85 3.20 -0.63 -5.26
C TRP A 85 3.25 -0.69 -6.79
N ALA A 86 2.36 -1.50 -7.36
CA ALA A 86 2.30 -1.73 -8.81
C ALA A 86 1.98 -0.45 -9.63
N ASP A 87 1.36 0.54 -9.02
CA ASP A 87 1.06 1.85 -9.62
C ASP A 87 2.10 2.92 -9.23
N TYR A 88 3.29 2.52 -8.77
CA TYR A 88 4.37 3.47 -8.49
C TYR A 88 4.70 4.28 -9.76
N PRO A 89 4.58 5.61 -9.72
CA PRO A 89 4.97 6.43 -10.86
C PRO A 89 6.49 6.32 -11.00
N ARG A 90 6.92 5.55 -11.99
CA ARG A 90 8.34 5.34 -12.29
C ARG A 90 9.01 6.68 -12.52
N ASP A 91 10.03 6.95 -11.73
CA ASP A 91 10.67 8.25 -11.54
C ASP A 91 11.54 8.71 -12.74
N ASP A 92 11.14 8.36 -13.96
CA ASP A 92 11.90 8.64 -15.19
C ASP A 92 11.34 9.82 -16.02
N GLU A 93 10.09 10.25 -15.82
CA GLU A 93 9.50 11.31 -16.67
C GLU A 93 9.36 12.69 -16.00
N ASP A 94 9.35 12.81 -14.67
CA ASP A 94 9.01 14.09 -14.00
C ASP A 94 10.09 14.71 -13.08
N PHE A 95 11.12 13.97 -12.63
CA PHE A 95 12.07 14.48 -11.62
C PHE A 95 13.39 15.08 -12.16
N TYR A 96 13.65 15.03 -13.46
CA TYR A 96 14.86 15.63 -14.06
C TYR A 96 14.73 17.12 -14.44
N TRP A 97 13.65 17.82 -14.07
CA TRP A 97 13.40 19.19 -14.54
C TRP A 97 13.44 20.30 -13.48
N ASN A 98 14.00 20.10 -12.28
CA ASN A 98 14.16 21.21 -11.32
C ASN A 98 15.33 21.06 -10.32
N ARG A 99 16.48 20.46 -10.70
CA ARG A 99 17.67 20.47 -9.81
C ARG A 99 18.92 21.16 -10.35
N ASP A 100 18.89 21.65 -11.60
CA ASP A 100 20.04 22.35 -12.21
C ASP A 100 19.79 23.85 -12.49
N GLU A 101 18.62 24.41 -12.15
CA GLU A 101 18.28 25.82 -12.47
C GLU A 101 18.44 26.82 -11.30
N TYR A 102 19.24 26.48 -10.28
CA TYR A 102 19.64 27.43 -9.21
C TYR A 102 21.16 27.52 -8.99
N GLU A 103 21.98 27.17 -9.98
CA GLU A 103 23.38 27.57 -10.04
C GLU A 103 23.74 28.06 -11.44
N LEU A 104 23.39 29.32 -11.76
CA LEU A 104 24.16 30.27 -12.59
C LEU A 104 23.52 31.67 -12.59
#